data_AF-A0AAU9U5Q0-F1
#
_entry.id   AF-A0AAU9U5Q0-F1
#
_cell.length_a   1.000
_cell.length_b   1.000
_cell.length_c   1.000
_cell.angle_alpha   90.00
_cell.angle_beta   90.00
_cell.angle_gamma   90.00
#
_symmetry.space_group_name_H-M   'P 1'
#
loop_
_entity.id
_entity.type
_entity.pdbx_description
1 polymer ?
#
loop_
_entity_poly.entity_id
_entity_poly.type
_entity_poly.pdbx_seq_one_letter_code
_entity_poly.pdbx_strand_id
1 'polypeptide(L)'
;MVVDLEYDYDEAVRSLDIFSQADFDHIKEWTQKLDKSKYVPKDLTDKQLLLFYNACYGEVEKIKSCIEKYYNLRKNTPEMFENRIVTSEELQPSVEAL
;
A
#
# COMPACT_ATOMS: atom_id res chain seq x y z
N MET A 1 7.39 10.81 -0.84
CA MET A 1 8.43 9.80 -1.08
C MET A 1 7.82 8.77 -2.02
N VAL A 2 8.22 8.78 -3.29
CA VAL A 2 7.79 7.73 -4.23
C VAL A 2 8.52 6.47 -3.78
N VAL A 3 7.81 5.56 -3.14
CA VAL A 3 8.37 4.27 -2.72
C VAL A 3 8.18 3.33 -3.88
N ASP A 4 9.21 3.18 -4.72
CA ASP A 4 9.24 2.10 -5.69
C ASP A 4 9.54 0.80 -4.94
N LEU A 5 8.63 -0.16 -5.04
CA LEU A 5 8.78 -1.45 -4.38
C LEU A 5 9.66 -2.33 -5.28
N GLU A 6 10.68 -2.97 -4.71
CA GLU A 6 11.74 -3.64 -5.50
C GLU A 6 11.29 -4.94 -6.21
N TYR A 7 10.04 -5.38 -6.04
CA TYR A 7 9.56 -6.62 -6.66
C TYR A 7 9.13 -6.44 -8.12
N ASP A 8 9.23 -7.52 -8.90
CA ASP A 8 8.78 -7.59 -10.29
C ASP A 8 7.25 -7.67 -10.35
N TYR A 9 6.63 -6.62 -10.88
CA TYR A 9 5.18 -6.51 -10.99
C TYR A 9 4.59 -7.56 -11.92
N ASP A 10 5.20 -7.80 -13.08
CA ASP A 10 4.67 -8.68 -14.12
C ASP A 10 4.76 -10.15 -13.69
N GLU A 11 5.83 -10.53 -13.00
CA GLU A 11 5.93 -11.84 -12.36
C GLU A 11 4.90 -12.00 -11.24
N ALA A 12 4.75 -10.99 -10.38
CA ALA A 12 3.77 -11.04 -9.28
C ALA A 12 2.33 -11.21 -9.79
N VAL A 13 1.94 -10.45 -10.82
CA VAL A 13 0.62 -10.59 -11.48
C VAL A 13 0.46 -11.98 -12.08
N ARG A 14 1.47 -12.51 -12.78
CA ARG A 14 1.41 -13.86 -13.37
C ARG A 14 1.30 -14.97 -12.32
N SER A 15 1.91 -14.78 -11.16
CA SER A 15 1.84 -15.75 -10.05
C SER A 15 0.52 -15.72 -9.28
N LEU A 16 -0.31 -14.69 -9.50
CA LEU A 16 -1.51 -14.45 -8.72
C LEU A 16 -2.75 -14.98 -9.47
N ASP A 17 -3.15 -16.21 -9.19
CA ASP A 17 -4.27 -16.90 -9.84
C ASP A 17 -5.61 -16.14 -9.75
N ILE A 18 -5.76 -15.27 -8.75
CA ILE A 18 -6.96 -14.47 -8.47
C ILE A 18 -6.96 -13.10 -9.18
N PHE A 19 -5.93 -12.79 -9.98
CA PHE A 19 -5.80 -11.48 -10.60
C PHE A 19 -6.82 -11.26 -11.72
N SER A 20 -7.52 -10.14 -11.65
CA SER A 20 -8.47 -9.67 -12.65
C SER A 20 -8.08 -8.25 -13.05
N GLN A 21 -7.68 -8.07 -14.31
CA GLN A 21 -7.29 -6.76 -14.82
C GLN A 21 -8.45 -5.76 -14.72
N ALA A 22 -9.68 -6.20 -15.00
CA ALA A 22 -10.86 -5.35 -14.94
C ALA A 22 -11.14 -4.84 -13.52
N ASP A 23 -11.02 -5.71 -12.51
CA ASP A 23 -11.19 -5.31 -11.11
C ASP A 23 -10.05 -4.41 -10.64
N PHE A 24 -8.82 -4.71 -11.06
CA PHE A 24 -7.65 -3.89 -10.74
C PHE A 24 -7.79 -2.47 -11.30
N ASP A 25 -8.19 -2.34 -12.57
CA ASP A 25 -8.42 -1.06 -13.23
C ASP A 25 -9.56 -0.27 -12.56
N HIS A 26 -10.64 -0.96 -12.18
CA HIS A 26 -11.76 -0.36 -11.45
C HIS A 26 -11.33 0.20 -10.08
N ILE A 27 -10.53 -0.55 -9.33
CA ILE A 27 -10.02 -0.09 -8.03
C ILE A 27 -9.04 1.08 -8.22
N LYS A 28 -8.18 1.02 -9.24
CA LYS A 28 -7.24 2.11 -9.58
C LYS A 28 -7.98 3.40 -9.95
N GLU A 29 -9.03 3.31 -10.76
CA GLU A 29 -9.86 4.47 -11.08
C GLU A 29 -10.58 4.99 -9.82
N TRP A 30 -11.09 4.08 -8.99
CA TRP A 30 -11.72 4.45 -7.72
C TRP A 30 -10.78 5.23 -6.80
N THR A 31 -9.53 4.80 -6.59
CA THR A 31 -8.58 5.51 -5.72
C THR A 31 -8.27 6.92 -6.22
N GLN A 32 -8.24 7.15 -7.54
CA GLN A 32 -8.02 8.49 -8.13
C GLN A 32 -9.22 9.44 -7.90
N LYS A 33 -10.43 8.88 -7.90
CA LYS A 33 -11.69 9.60 -7.70
C LYS A 33 -12.07 9.83 -6.23
N LEU A 34 -11.38 9.17 -5.30
CA LEU A 34 -11.64 9.33 -3.86
C LEU A 34 -11.54 10.79 -3.40
N ASP A 35 -12.43 11.13 -2.47
CA ASP A 35 -12.39 12.39 -1.76
C ASP A 35 -11.25 12.43 -0.73
N LYS A 36 -10.74 13.64 -0.46
CA LYS A 36 -9.62 13.86 0.45
C LYS A 36 -9.92 13.44 1.89
N SER A 37 -11.18 13.37 2.30
CA SER A 37 -11.58 12.90 3.64
C SER A 37 -11.14 11.46 3.95
N LYS A 38 -10.79 10.68 2.92
CA LYS A 38 -10.31 9.29 3.09
C LYS A 38 -8.80 9.18 3.32
N TYR A 39 -8.04 10.27 3.15
CA TYR A 39 -6.58 10.33 3.31
C TYR A 39 -5.79 9.34 2.44
N VAL A 40 -6.44 8.73 1.44
CA VAL A 40 -5.80 7.85 0.47
C VAL A 40 -5.03 8.71 -0.53
N PRO A 41 -3.73 8.46 -0.76
CA PRO A 41 -2.96 9.15 -1.79
C PRO A 41 -3.50 8.86 -3.19
N LYS A 42 -3.51 9.88 -4.05
CA LYS A 42 -3.97 9.74 -5.45
C LYS A 42 -2.91 9.15 -6.38
N ASP A 43 -1.67 9.15 -5.92
CA ASP A 43 -0.48 8.66 -6.60
C ASP A 43 -0.08 7.25 -6.15
N LEU A 44 -1.06 6.45 -5.69
CA LEU A 44 -0.84 5.04 -5.36
C LEU A 44 -0.32 4.30 -6.59
N THR A 45 0.87 3.70 -6.47
CA THR A 45 1.49 2.95 -7.57
C THR A 45 0.79 1.61 -7.79
N ASP A 46 0.92 1.05 -9.00
CA ASP A 46 0.33 -0.27 -9.31
C ASP A 46 0.92 -1.37 -8.41
N LYS A 47 2.21 -1.29 -8.09
CA LYS A 47 2.85 -2.20 -7.14
C LYS A 47 2.26 -2.09 -5.74
N GLN A 48 1.97 -0.88 -5.25
CA GLN A 48 1.31 -0.72 -3.94
C GLN A 48 -0.12 -1.23 -3.98
N LEU A 49 -0.86 -0.93 -5.05
CA LEU A 49 -2.24 -1.38 -5.20
C LEU A 49 -2.35 -2.90 -5.26
N LEU A 50 -1.42 -3.56 -5.96
CA LEU A 50 -1.37 -5.02 -6.07
C LEU A 50 -1.17 -5.71 -4.72
N LEU A 51 -0.45 -5.09 -3.77
CA LEU A 51 -0.33 -5.61 -2.41
C LEU A 51 -1.69 -5.66 -1.70
N PHE A 52 -2.50 -4.61 -1.80
CA PHE A 52 -3.87 -4.61 -1.24
C PHE A 52 -4.77 -5.62 -1.94
N TYR A 53 -4.66 -5.72 -3.26
CA TYR A 53 -5.41 -6.67 -4.06
C TYR A 53 -5.15 -8.11 -3.59
N ASN A 54 -3.87 -8.47 -3.47
CA ASN A 54 -3.43 -9.78 -2.99
C ASN A 54 -3.86 -10.02 -1.54
N ALA A 55 -3.64 -9.06 -0.64
CA ALA A 55 -3.98 -9.18 0.78
C ALA A 55 -5.49 -9.38 1.05
N CYS A 56 -6.34 -8.94 0.12
CA CYS A 56 -7.79 -9.07 0.20
C CYS A 56 -8.35 -10.13 -0.76
N TYR A 57 -7.51 -11.01 -1.29
CA TYR A 57 -7.90 -12.12 -2.16
C TYR A 57 -8.73 -11.68 -3.38
N GLY A 58 -8.44 -10.49 -3.94
CA GLY A 58 -9.14 -9.97 -5.13
C GLY A 58 -10.57 -9.47 -4.86
N GLU A 59 -11.05 -9.53 -3.61
CA GLU A 59 -12.39 -9.06 -3.28
C GLU A 59 -12.46 -7.53 -3.25
N VAL A 60 -12.97 -6.94 -4.33
CA VAL A 60 -13.02 -5.48 -4.59
C VAL A 60 -13.46 -4.65 -3.38
N GLU A 61 -14.56 -5.01 -2.72
CA GLU A 61 -15.07 -4.24 -1.58
C GLU A 61 -14.19 -4.38 -0.33
N LYS A 62 -13.55 -5.53 -0.12
CA LYS A 62 -12.54 -5.71 0.94
C LYS A 62 -11.30 -4.89 0.66
N ILE A 63 -10.85 -4.85 -0.60
CA ILE A 63 -9.70 -4.05 -1.04
C ILE A 63 -9.95 -2.57 -0.72
N LYS A 64 -11.11 -2.03 -1.14
CA LYS A 64 -11.50 -0.64 -0.85
C LYS A 64 -11.49 -0.35 0.65
N SER A 65 -12.13 -1.22 1.45
CA SER A 65 -12.17 -1.06 2.91
C SER A 65 -10.77 -1.12 3.55
N CYS A 66 -9.91 -2.02 3.07
CA CYS A 66 -8.54 -2.16 3.54
C CYS A 66 -7.72 -0.91 3.27
N ILE A 67 -7.77 -0.38 2.04
CA ILE A 67 -7.07 0.84 1.64
C ILE A 67 -7.49 2.02 2.53
N GLU A 68 -8.80 2.26 2.69
CA GLU A 68 -9.28 3.36 3.53
C GLU A 68 -8.82 3.22 4.98
N LYS A 69 -8.95 2.02 5.58
CA LYS A 69 -8.51 1.76 6.96
C LYS A 69 -7.02 1.94 7.13
N TYR A 70 -6.20 1.45 6.19
CA TYR A 70 -4.75 1.56 6.24
C TYR A 70 -4.30 3.02 6.27
N TYR A 71 -4.81 3.85 5.35
CA TYR A 71 -4.43 5.25 5.28
C TYR A 71 -5.04 6.10 6.39
N ASN A 72 -6.26 5.78 6.83
CA ASN A 72 -6.86 6.42 8.00
C ASN A 72 -6.03 6.13 9.27
N LEU A 73 -5.60 4.88 9.48
CA LEU A 73 -4.73 4.51 10.58
C LEU A 73 -3.42 5.30 10.51
N ARG A 74 -2.71 5.26 9.38
CA ARG A 74 -1.46 6.00 9.18
C ARG A 74 -1.58 7.49 9.49
N LYS A 75 -2.71 8.10 9.12
CA LYS A 75 -2.94 9.53 9.35
C LYS A 75 -3.19 9.84 10.82
N ASN A 76 -3.86 8.95 11.53
CA ASN A 76 -4.29 9.16 12.91
C ASN A 76 -3.30 8.66 13.96
N THR A 77 -2.28 7.89 13.58
CA THR A 77 -1.22 7.42 14.47
C THR A 77 0.18 7.85 13.99
N PRO A 78 0.43 9.17 13.80
CA PRO A 78 1.72 9.67 13.32
C PRO A 78 2.89 9.22 14.20
N GLU A 79 2.69 9.02 15.50
CA GLU A 79 3.70 8.49 16.43
C GLU A 79 4.25 7.11 16.04
N MET A 80 3.51 6.33 15.24
CA MET A 80 3.94 5.02 14.73
C MET A 80 4.48 5.08 13.30
N PHE A 81 4.12 6.11 12.52
CA PHE A 81 4.35 6.15 11.07
C PHE A 81 5.25 7.29 10.59
N GLU A 82 5.45 8.33 11.39
CA GLU A 82 6.39 9.41 11.14
C GLU A 82 7.75 9.13 11.80
N ASN A 83 8.80 9.82 11.35
CA ASN A 83 10.16 9.75 11.92
C ASN A 83 10.78 8.35 12.03
N ARG A 84 10.33 7.40 11.20
CA ARG A 84 10.93 6.07 11.09
C ARG A 84 12.24 6.13 10.30
N ILE A 85 13.31 6.54 10.98
CA ILE A 85 14.65 6.67 10.41
C ILE A 85 15.50 5.53 10.98
N VAL A 86 15.56 4.41 10.27
CA VAL A 86 16.33 3.23 10.70
C VAL A 86 17.83 3.49 10.83
N THR A 87 18.32 4.55 10.18
CA THR A 87 19.73 4.99 10.24
C THR A 87 19.99 6.06 11.31
N SER A 88 19.03 6.33 12.21
CA SER A 88 19.28 7.28 13.30
C SER A 88 20.30 6.70 14.27
N GLU A 89 21.09 7.58 14.91
CA GLU A 89 22.05 7.16 15.95
C GLU A 89 21.36 6.39 17.10
N GLU A 90 20.10 6.73 17.39
CA GLU A 90 19.28 6.04 18.39
C GLU A 90 18.95 4.58 18.02
N LEU A 91 18.69 4.30 16.73
CA LEU A 91 18.30 2.97 16.28
C LEU A 91 19.50 2.13 15.80
N GLN A 92 20.67 2.73 15.61
CA GLN A 92 21.87 2.04 15.13
C GLN A 92 22.24 0.78 15.94
N PRO A 93 22.20 0.77 17.29
CA PRO A 93 22.51 -0.44 18.07
C PRO A 93 21.54 -1.60 17.79
N SER A 94 20.29 -1.30 17.42
CA SER A 94 19.27 -2.33 17.12
C SER A 94 19.45 -2.91 15.71
N VAL A 95 20.03 -2.13 14.78
CA VAL A 95 20.32 -2.59 13.42
C VAL A 95 21.56 -3.49 13.40
N GLU A 96 22.59 -3.17 14.19
CA GLU A 96 23.84 -3.96 14.27
C GLU A 96 23.67 -5.34 14.95
N ALA A 97 22.57 -5.54 15.67
CA ALA A 97 22.25 -6.80 16.36
C ALA A 97 21.52 -7.83 15.50
N LEU A 98 21.15 -7.48 14.26
CA LEU A 98 20.45 -8.32 13.27
C LEU A 98 21.42 -8.90 12.24
#